data_AF-A0A9P5Z545-F1
#
_entry.id   AF-A0A9P5Z545-F1
#
_cell.length_a   1.000
_cell.length_b   1.000
_cell.length_c   1.000
_cell.angle_alpha   90.00
_cell.angle_beta   90.00
_cell.angle_gamma   90.00
#
_symmetry.space_group_name_H-M   'P 1'
#
loop_
_entity.id
_entity.type
_entity.pdbx_description
1 polymer ?
#
loop_
_entity_poly.entity_id
_entity_poly.type
_entity_poly.pdbx_seq_one_letter_code
_entity_poly.pdbx_strand_id
1 'polypeptide(L)'
;MSDACAVSDYERKTYYNGVAGPKEGPPLFYRTGSAKYSGVDPKGQHVHQPTKSLRGVYCTPLNDAWNNVDFQIRDVIRVRKIRYSFIDPARFVDGNETEGPIIIWIGVFPGSTSADVAKEASQDILELLEKNGVEGADIEWRESVAEPF
;
A
#
# COMPACT_ATOMS: atom_id res chain seq x y z
N MET A 1 3.22 -21.85 7.79
CA MET A 1 2.39 -21.81 6.58
C MET A 1 2.98 -20.72 5.69
N SER A 2 3.28 -21.05 4.43
CA SER A 2 3.69 -20.04 3.44
C SER A 2 2.49 -19.13 3.14
N ASP A 3 2.71 -17.82 3.18
CA ASP A 3 1.70 -16.81 2.91
C ASP A 3 1.55 -16.65 1.38
N ALA A 4 0.53 -17.27 0.79
CA ALA A 4 0.45 -17.44 -0.66
C ALA A 4 0.22 -16.11 -1.39
N CYS A 5 -0.34 -15.11 -0.70
CA CYS A 5 -0.58 -13.79 -1.25
C CYS A 5 0.57 -12.79 -1.01
N ALA A 6 1.63 -13.19 -0.30
CA ALA A 6 2.75 -12.30 0.00
C ALA A 6 3.52 -11.93 -1.28
N VAL A 7 4.04 -10.69 -1.30
CA VAL A 7 5.02 -10.28 -2.32
C VAL A 7 6.34 -11.02 -2.13
N SER A 8 7.18 -11.03 -3.18
CA SER A 8 8.51 -11.65 -3.08
C SER A 8 9.40 -10.94 -2.05
N ASP A 9 10.37 -11.66 -1.47
CA ASP A 9 11.33 -11.07 -0.52
C ASP A 9 12.10 -9.89 -1.11
N TYR A 10 12.36 -9.92 -2.42
CA TYR A 10 13.02 -8.83 -3.14
C TYR A 10 12.12 -7.60 -3.22
N GLU A 11 10.88 -7.77 -3.68
CA GLU A 11 9.90 -6.69 -3.78
C GLU A 11 9.61 -6.08 -2.41
N ARG A 12 9.44 -6.93 -1.38
CA ARG A 12 9.23 -6.51 0.00
C ARG A 12 10.21 -5.45 0.48
N LYS A 13 11.50 -5.59 0.12
CA LYS A 13 12.58 -4.69 0.56
C LYS A 13 12.79 -3.49 -0.36
N THR A 14 12.44 -3.62 -1.63
CA THR A 14 12.85 -2.67 -2.67
C THR A 14 11.70 -1.83 -3.23
N TYR A 15 10.45 -2.20 -2.96
CA TYR A 15 9.28 -1.57 -3.55
C TYR A 15 9.24 -0.05 -3.34
N TYR A 16 9.51 0.41 -2.13
CA TYR A 16 9.50 1.84 -1.77
C TYR A 16 10.86 2.54 -1.87
N ASN A 17 11.76 2.04 -2.72
CA ASN A 17 13.06 2.68 -2.96
C ASN A 17 12.88 4.18 -3.25
N GLY A 18 13.54 5.05 -2.49
CA GLY A 18 13.43 6.51 -2.62
C GLY A 18 12.45 7.21 -1.68
N VAL A 19 11.47 6.50 -1.09
CA VAL A 19 10.45 7.12 -0.22
C VAL A 19 10.99 7.48 1.17
N ALA A 20 11.90 6.66 1.72
CA ALA A 20 12.42 6.80 3.09
C ALA A 20 13.81 7.49 3.17
N GLY A 21 14.26 8.15 2.10
CA GLY A 21 15.61 8.70 2.01
C GLY A 21 16.69 7.60 1.94
N PRO A 22 17.87 7.75 2.57
CA PRO A 22 18.99 6.81 2.43
C PRO A 22 18.81 5.47 3.17
N LYS A 23 17.71 5.28 3.91
CA LYS A 23 17.38 4.02 4.59
C LYS A 23 16.55 3.13 3.65
N GLU A 24 16.66 1.80 3.84
CA GLU A 24 15.73 0.86 3.21
C GLU A 24 14.29 1.30 3.48
N GLY A 25 13.48 1.31 2.41
CA GLY A 25 12.07 1.66 2.51
C GLY A 25 11.33 0.69 3.44
N PRO A 26 10.13 1.07 3.92
CA PRO A 26 9.36 0.20 4.79
C PRO A 26 9.01 -1.13 4.10
N PRO A 27 8.99 -2.28 4.79
CA PRO A 27 8.71 -3.55 4.15
C PRO A 27 7.28 -3.61 3.60
N LEU A 28 7.12 -3.70 2.28
CA LEU A 28 5.84 -4.05 1.64
C LEU A 28 5.60 -5.55 1.84
N PHE A 29 4.40 -5.96 2.24
CA PHE A 29 4.11 -7.40 2.32
C PHE A 29 2.92 -7.82 1.45
N TYR A 30 2.02 -6.91 1.10
CA TYR A 30 0.89 -7.18 0.21
C TYR A 30 0.47 -5.92 -0.57
N ARG A 31 0.10 -6.07 -1.85
CA ARG A 31 -0.55 -5.02 -2.65
C ARG A 31 -1.54 -5.60 -3.65
N THR A 32 -2.63 -4.89 -3.92
CA THR A 32 -3.64 -5.31 -4.92
C THR A 32 -3.17 -5.11 -6.35
N GLY A 33 -2.27 -4.16 -6.58
CA GLY A 33 -1.73 -3.82 -7.90
C GLY A 33 -0.78 -4.87 -8.51
N SER A 34 -0.47 -5.98 -7.82
CA SER A 34 0.54 -6.96 -8.27
C SER A 34 0.27 -7.57 -9.65
N ALA A 35 -1.00 -7.71 -10.03
CA ALA A 35 -1.38 -8.21 -11.36
C ALA A 35 -1.40 -7.11 -12.44
N LYS A 36 -1.54 -5.84 -12.04
CA LYS A 36 -1.65 -4.68 -12.96
C LYS A 36 -0.28 -4.11 -13.30
N TYR A 37 0.60 -4.06 -12.31
CA TYR A 37 1.92 -3.45 -12.41
C TYR A 37 2.98 -4.49 -12.04
N SER A 38 3.83 -4.82 -13.01
CA SER A 38 4.98 -5.69 -12.79
C SER A 38 5.78 -5.20 -11.57
N GLY A 39 6.09 -6.13 -10.66
CA GLY A 39 7.05 -5.84 -9.59
C GLY A 39 8.42 -5.49 -10.16
N VAL A 40 9.30 -4.96 -9.32
CA VAL A 40 10.71 -4.74 -9.69
C VAL A 40 11.34 -6.12 -9.90
N ASP A 41 11.54 -6.54 -11.17
CA ASP A 41 12.26 -7.79 -11.47
C ASP A 41 13.77 -7.53 -11.39
N PRO A 42 14.51 -8.22 -10.50
CA PRO A 42 15.97 -8.09 -10.40
C PRO A 42 16.74 -8.62 -11.61
N LYS A 43 16.08 -9.21 -12.62
CA LYS A 43 16.74 -9.84 -13.78
C LYS A 43 17.33 -8.81 -14.74
N GLY A 44 18.44 -8.23 -14.33
CA GLY A 44 19.38 -7.53 -15.19
C GLY A 44 20.54 -6.96 -14.37
N GLN A 45 21.77 -7.27 -14.77
CA GLN A 45 23.02 -6.96 -14.07
C GLN A 45 23.29 -5.45 -13.89
N HIS A 46 22.47 -4.58 -14.49
CA HIS A 46 22.60 -3.11 -14.49
C HIS A 46 21.24 -2.39 -14.54
N VAL A 47 20.17 -2.94 -13.95
CA VAL A 47 18.88 -2.22 -13.92
C VAL A 47 18.91 -1.25 -12.75
N HIS A 48 18.94 0.06 -13.03
CA HIS A 48 18.65 1.07 -12.03
C HIS A 48 17.27 0.79 -11.45
N GLN A 49 17.20 0.54 -10.14
CA GLN A 49 15.92 0.44 -9.46
C GLN A 49 15.17 1.77 -9.61
N PRO A 50 13.90 1.75 -10.07
CA PRO A 50 13.08 2.95 -10.09
C PRO A 50 13.06 3.58 -8.70
N THR A 51 13.16 4.90 -8.66
CA THR A 51 13.03 5.67 -7.42
C THR A 51 11.61 6.20 -7.35
N LYS A 52 10.88 5.81 -6.29
CA LYS A 52 9.53 6.27 -6.00
C LYS A 52 9.56 7.59 -5.24
N SER A 53 8.71 8.50 -5.67
CA SER A 53 8.37 9.71 -4.91
C SER A 53 6.97 9.57 -4.32
N LEU A 54 6.84 9.83 -3.02
CA LEU A 54 5.55 9.92 -2.35
C LEU A 54 4.90 11.27 -2.67
N ARG A 55 3.67 11.24 -3.17
CA ARG A 55 2.83 12.42 -3.45
C ARG A 55 1.52 12.29 -2.69
N GLY A 56 0.95 13.44 -2.31
CA GLY A 56 -0.39 13.48 -1.75
C GLY A 56 -1.46 13.24 -2.82
N VAL A 57 -2.64 12.81 -2.38
CA VAL A 57 -3.82 12.64 -3.24
C VAL A 57 -4.66 13.92 -3.18
N TYR A 58 -4.74 14.64 -4.29
CA TYR A 58 -5.47 15.91 -4.40
C TYR A 58 -6.38 15.91 -5.61
N CYS A 59 -7.48 16.67 -5.54
CA CYS A 59 -8.42 16.88 -6.64
C CYS A 59 -9.02 15.57 -7.19
N THR A 60 -9.32 14.61 -6.31
CA THR A 60 -9.93 13.32 -6.66
C THR A 60 -11.25 13.10 -5.92
N PRO A 61 -12.13 12.20 -6.39
CA PRO A 61 -13.32 11.80 -5.64
C PRO A 61 -13.02 11.30 -4.22
N LEU A 62 -11.82 10.76 -3.99
CA LEU A 62 -11.40 10.33 -2.65
C LEU A 62 -11.36 11.49 -1.66
N ASN A 63 -11.00 12.70 -2.09
CA ASN A 63 -10.88 13.84 -1.16
C ASN A 63 -12.22 14.19 -0.50
N ASP A 64 -13.31 14.14 -1.27
CA ASP A 64 -14.66 14.42 -0.76
C ASP A 64 -15.20 13.24 0.07
N ALA A 65 -14.88 12.01 -0.35
CA ALA A 65 -15.33 10.79 0.32
C ALA A 65 -14.52 10.42 1.58
N TRP A 66 -13.31 10.98 1.75
CA TRP A 66 -12.28 10.45 2.67
C TRP A 66 -12.77 10.32 4.09
N ASN A 67 -13.42 11.36 4.63
CA ASN A 67 -13.89 11.35 6.01
C ASN A 67 -14.87 10.20 6.29
N ASN A 68 -15.73 9.85 5.32
CA ASN A 68 -16.65 8.72 5.48
C ASN A 68 -15.93 7.39 5.29
N VAL A 69 -15.14 7.30 4.22
CA VAL A 69 -14.43 6.08 3.82
C VAL A 69 -13.41 5.64 4.88
N ASP A 70 -12.63 6.56 5.46
CA ASP A 70 -11.63 6.25 6.49
C ASP A 70 -12.26 5.53 7.70
N PHE A 71 -13.41 6.00 8.20
CA PHE A 71 -14.11 5.33 9.29
C PHE A 71 -14.54 3.92 8.92
N GLN A 72 -15.05 3.74 7.71
CA GLN A 72 -15.50 2.42 7.27
C GLN A 72 -14.33 1.46 7.04
N ILE A 73 -13.19 1.94 6.53
CA ILE A 73 -11.95 1.17 6.43
C ILE A 73 -11.47 0.74 7.82
N ARG A 74 -11.50 1.65 8.81
CA ARG A 74 -11.16 1.31 10.20
C ARG A 74 -12.09 0.25 10.77
N ASP A 75 -13.36 0.23 10.41
CA ASP A 75 -14.30 -0.83 10.81
C ASP A 75 -13.91 -2.19 10.20
N VAL A 76 -13.57 -2.23 8.90
CA VAL A 76 -13.07 -3.45 8.23
C VAL A 76 -11.84 -4.02 8.95
N ILE A 77 -10.89 -3.14 9.30
CA ILE A 77 -9.65 -3.48 10.00
C ILE A 77 -9.95 -3.96 11.44
N ARG A 78 -10.85 -3.27 12.16
CA ARG A 78 -11.23 -3.59 13.54
C ARG A 78 -11.90 -4.95 13.66
N VAL A 79 -12.85 -5.28 12.77
CA VAL A 79 -13.56 -6.57 12.79
C VAL A 79 -12.58 -7.74 12.61
N ARG A 80 -11.53 -7.53 11.80
CA ARG A 80 -10.46 -8.51 11.56
C ARG A 80 -9.36 -8.50 12.63
N LYS A 81 -9.46 -7.62 13.64
CA LYS A 81 -8.47 -7.46 14.73
C LYS A 81 -7.06 -7.15 14.23
N ILE A 82 -6.94 -6.50 13.07
CA ILE A 82 -5.65 -6.11 12.51
C ILE A 82 -5.12 -4.91 13.30
N ARG A 83 -3.89 -5.00 13.78
CA ARG A 83 -3.22 -3.89 14.47
C ARG A 83 -2.54 -2.99 13.44
N TYR A 84 -3.04 -1.76 13.29
CA TYR A 84 -2.51 -0.78 12.35
C TYR A 84 -1.88 0.42 13.07
N SER A 85 -0.95 1.09 12.40
CA SER A 85 -0.33 2.35 12.84
C SER A 85 -0.88 3.56 12.08
N PHE A 86 -1.15 3.43 10.78
CA PHE A 86 -1.73 4.48 9.95
C PHE A 86 -2.54 3.90 8.78
N ILE A 87 -3.43 4.72 8.23
CA ILE A 87 -4.21 4.48 7.03
C ILE A 87 -4.27 5.84 6.32
N ASP A 88 -3.57 6.00 5.21
CA ASP A 88 -3.45 7.29 4.53
C ASP A 88 -3.59 7.14 3.00
N PRO A 89 -4.24 8.09 2.32
CA PRO A 89 -4.19 8.19 0.86
C PRO A 89 -2.78 8.58 0.42
N ALA A 90 -2.23 7.86 -0.56
CA ALA A 90 -0.93 8.10 -1.14
C ALA A 90 -0.97 7.99 -2.67
N ARG A 91 0.01 8.60 -3.33
CA ARG A 91 0.41 8.30 -4.70
C ARG A 91 1.90 8.04 -4.71
N PHE A 92 2.30 6.89 -5.25
CA PHE A 92 3.69 6.62 -5.55
C PHE A 92 3.94 6.80 -7.03
N VAL A 93 4.97 7.58 -7.35
CA VAL A 93 5.31 7.95 -8.73
C VAL A 93 6.73 7.50 -9.02
N ASP A 94 6.90 6.77 -10.12
CA ASP A 94 8.21 6.33 -10.61
C ASP A 94 8.82 7.37 -11.54
N GLY A 95 9.96 7.97 -11.14
CA GLY A 95 10.72 8.88 -12.01
C GLY A 95 9.92 10.05 -12.60
N ASN A 96 9.74 10.05 -13.93
CA ASN A 96 9.13 11.13 -14.72
C ASN A 96 7.62 10.99 -14.94
N GLU A 97 6.98 9.94 -14.41
CA GLU A 97 5.53 9.80 -14.52
C GLU A 97 4.84 10.91 -13.73
N THR A 98 3.68 11.38 -14.20
CA THR A 98 2.97 12.49 -13.55
C THR A 98 1.86 12.03 -12.62
N GLU A 99 1.29 10.83 -12.81
CA GLU A 99 0.16 10.35 -12.00
C GLU A 99 0.19 8.83 -11.78
N GLY A 100 0.76 8.39 -10.65
CA GLY A 100 0.57 7.02 -10.15
C GLY A 100 -0.85 6.82 -9.60
N PRO A 101 -1.34 5.58 -9.39
CA PRO A 101 -2.71 5.32 -8.93
C PRO A 101 -2.96 5.90 -7.53
N ILE A 102 -4.23 6.14 -7.20
CA ILE A 102 -4.65 6.42 -5.82
C ILE A 102 -4.41 5.16 -5.01
N ILE A 103 -3.66 5.28 -3.92
CA ILE A 103 -3.32 4.16 -3.05
C ILE A 103 -3.85 4.43 -1.66
N ILE A 104 -4.59 3.48 -1.09
CA ILE A 104 -4.81 3.45 0.37
C ILE A 104 -3.61 2.73 0.97
N TRP A 105 -2.75 3.51 1.63
CA TRP A 105 -1.50 3.03 2.21
C TRP A 105 -1.72 2.69 3.69
N ILE A 106 -1.56 1.42 4.04
CA ILE A 106 -1.88 0.91 5.37
C ILE A 106 -0.61 0.41 6.05
N GLY A 107 -0.27 1.04 7.17
CA GLY A 107 0.80 0.62 8.06
C GLY A 107 0.30 -0.34 9.12
N VAL A 108 0.93 -1.51 9.24
CA VAL A 108 0.62 -2.51 10.28
C VAL A 108 1.84 -2.86 11.10
N PHE A 109 1.62 -3.28 12.35
CA PHE A 109 2.73 -3.72 13.18
C PHE A 109 3.33 -5.02 12.62
N PRO A 110 4.68 -5.19 12.63
CA PRO A 110 5.31 -6.41 12.15
C PRO A 110 4.70 -7.67 12.79
N GLY A 111 4.39 -8.66 11.95
CA GLY A 111 3.79 -9.93 12.38
C GLY A 111 2.35 -9.84 12.93
N SER A 112 1.67 -8.69 12.81
CA SER A 112 0.30 -8.52 13.32
C SER A 112 -0.82 -8.95 12.37
N THR A 113 -0.50 -9.21 11.10
CA THR A 113 -1.41 -9.73 10.07
C THR A 113 -0.62 -10.50 9.01
N SER A 114 -1.30 -11.36 8.24
CA SER A 114 -0.75 -12.02 7.04
C SER A 114 -1.20 -11.31 5.76
N ALA A 115 -0.55 -11.61 4.63
CA ALA A 115 -0.94 -11.15 3.30
C ALA A 115 -2.28 -11.75 2.87
N ASP A 116 -2.59 -12.99 3.24
CA ASP A 116 -3.93 -13.58 3.03
C ASP A 116 -5.04 -12.75 3.71
N VAL A 117 -4.85 -12.36 4.98
CA VAL A 117 -5.82 -11.50 5.70
C VAL A 117 -5.86 -10.09 5.11
N ALA A 118 -4.71 -9.54 4.70
CA ALA A 118 -4.64 -8.25 4.02
C ALA A 118 -5.37 -8.26 2.67
N LYS A 119 -5.30 -9.37 1.92
CA LYS A 119 -6.05 -9.56 0.68
C LYS A 119 -7.55 -9.55 0.91
N GLU A 120 -8.04 -10.33 1.88
CA GLU A 120 -9.47 -10.35 2.23
C GLU A 120 -9.95 -8.96 2.66
N ALA A 121 -9.18 -8.26 3.50
CA ALA A 121 -9.50 -6.89 3.90
C ALA A 121 -9.50 -5.93 2.71
N SER A 122 -8.57 -6.10 1.77
CA SER A 122 -8.47 -5.24 0.59
C SER A 122 -9.65 -5.39 -0.35
N GLN A 123 -10.24 -6.59 -0.47
CA GLN A 123 -11.44 -6.80 -1.27
C GLN A 123 -12.62 -5.99 -0.71
N ASP A 124 -12.86 -6.07 0.59
CA ASP A 124 -13.89 -5.26 1.26
C ASP A 124 -13.64 -3.75 1.10
N ILE A 125 -12.38 -3.31 1.25
CA ILE A 125 -12.01 -1.89 1.13
C ILE A 125 -12.21 -1.40 -0.31
N LEU A 126 -11.85 -2.20 -1.32
CA LEU A 126 -12.05 -1.83 -2.72
C LEU A 126 -13.54 -1.69 -3.06
N GLU A 127 -14.38 -2.65 -2.65
CA GLU A 127 -15.83 -2.52 -2.82
C GLU A 127 -16.39 -1.28 -2.12
N LEU A 128 -15.84 -0.94 -0.96
CA LEU A 128 -16.24 0.22 -0.20
C LEU A 128 -15.88 1.52 -0.90
N LEU A 129 -14.67 1.61 -1.46
CA LEU A 129 -14.22 2.74 -2.25
C LEU A 129 -15.12 2.94 -3.47
N GLU A 130 -15.40 1.87 -4.22
CA GLU A 130 -16.30 1.91 -5.38
C GLU A 130 -17.71 2.37 -5.01
N LYS A 131 -18.29 1.85 -3.90
CA LYS A 131 -19.60 2.28 -3.39
C LYS A 131 -19.64 3.77 -3.01
N ASN A 132 -18.49 4.36 -2.69
CA ASN A 132 -18.35 5.79 -2.39
C ASN A 132 -17.86 6.61 -3.61
N GLY A 133 -17.87 6.04 -4.83
CA GLY A 133 -17.49 6.72 -6.07
C GLY A 133 -15.98 6.89 -6.27
N VAL A 134 -15.16 6.16 -5.53
CA VAL A 134 -13.70 6.13 -5.68
C VAL A 134 -13.31 4.89 -6.47
N GLU A 135 -13.19 5.06 -7.78
CA GLU A 135 -12.78 3.99 -8.70
C GLU A 135 -11.28 3.99 -8.94
N GLY A 136 -10.73 2.83 -9.31
CA GLY A 136 -9.33 2.71 -9.75
C GLY A 136 -8.27 2.86 -8.65
N ALA A 137 -8.67 2.87 -7.38
CA ALA A 137 -7.74 2.84 -6.26
C ALA A 137 -7.11 1.44 -6.09
N ASP A 138 -5.92 1.41 -5.50
CA ASP A 138 -5.25 0.19 -5.06
C ASP A 138 -4.94 0.26 -3.55
N ILE A 139 -4.71 -0.90 -2.94
CA ILE A 139 -4.41 -1.03 -1.52
C ILE A 139 -2.99 -1.56 -1.37
N GLU A 140 -2.20 -0.91 -0.53
CA GLU A 140 -0.84 -1.34 -0.21
C GLU A 140 -0.65 -1.46 1.29
N TRP A 141 -0.13 -2.62 1.71
CA TRP A 141 0.10 -2.94 3.10
C TRP A 141 1.59 -3.08 3.38
N ARG A 142 2.05 -2.29 4.34
CA ARG A 142 3.45 -2.28 4.77
C ARG A 142 3.58 -2.47 6.26
N GLU A 143 4.72 -3.01 6.65
CA GLU A 143 5.11 -2.99 8.06
C GLU A 143 5.49 -1.57 8.49
N SER A 144 5.10 -1.23 9.70
CA SER A 144 5.35 0.05 10.33
C SER A 144 5.56 -0.20 11.82
N VAL A 145 6.71 0.23 12.30
CA VAL A 145 6.95 0.42 13.72
C VAL A 145 6.56 1.85 14.05
N ALA A 146 5.77 2.04 15.10
CA ALA A 146 5.65 3.35 15.71
C ALA A 146 7.01 3.64 16.37
N GLU A 147 7.73 4.66 15.90
CA GLU A 147 8.82 5.21 16.69
C GLU A 147 8.17 5.81 17.97
N PRO A 148 8.63 5.45 19.17
CA PRO A 148 8.19 6.16 20.37
C PRO A 148 8.64 7.62 20.25
N PHE A 149 7.67 8.55 20.34
CA PHE A 149 7.94 9.98 20.44
C PHE A 149 8.56 10.35 21.79
#